data_AF-A0A7W9XQK9-F1
#
_entry.id   AF-A0A7W9XQK9-F1
#
_cell.length_a   1.000
_cell.length_b   1.000
_cell.length_c   1.000
_cell.angle_alpha   90.00
_cell.angle_beta   90.00
_cell.angle_gamma   90.00
#
_symmetry.space_group_name_H-M   'P 1'
#
loop_
_entity.id
_entity.type
_entity.pdbx_description
1 polymer ?
#
loop_
_entity_poly.entity_id
_entity_poly.type
_entity_poly.pdbx_seq_one_letter_code
_entity_poly.pdbx_strand_id
1 'polypeptide(L)'
;MELLQQVKPQQIFAAGDFADPNGTHLVCFNIIIAALARLKGKEAWVDDCWLWMYRGAWHEFETYEIEMAVPLSPQEVIRKRNAIFKHQSQKDRPVFPGDDAREFWVRAEDRTRDTAQRYDRLGLAEYEAMEAFKRYIF
;
A
#
# COMPACT_ATOMS: atom_id res chain seq x y z
N MET A 1 -5.25 7.32 -19.61
CA MET A 1 -5.06 6.05 -20.33
C MET A 1 -3.66 5.99 -20.94
N GLU A 2 -3.16 7.09 -21.52
CA GLU A 2 -1.82 7.19 -22.12
C GLU A 2 -0.71 6.53 -21.31
N LEU A 3 -0.57 6.85 -20.01
CA LEU A 3 0.46 6.24 -19.16
C LEU A 3 0.35 4.71 -19.05
N LEU A 4 -0.87 4.18 -18.90
CA LEU A 4 -1.10 2.73 -18.82
C LEU A 4 -0.74 2.04 -20.14
N GLN A 5 -1.10 2.64 -21.27
CA GLN A 5 -0.81 2.09 -22.59
C GLN A 5 0.68 2.19 -22.95
N GLN A 6 1.39 3.19 -22.43
CA GLN A 6 2.83 3.34 -22.58
C GLN A 6 3.60 2.28 -21.76
N VAL A 7 3.22 2.09 -20.50
CA VAL A 7 3.94 1.20 -19.57
C VAL A 7 3.51 -0.26 -19.74
N LYS A 8 2.23 -0.51 -20.02
CA LYS A 8 1.59 -1.84 -20.06
C LYS A 8 1.91 -2.66 -18.81
N PRO A 9 1.57 -2.13 -17.61
CA PRO A 9 2.03 -2.73 -16.36
C PRO A 9 1.39 -4.10 -16.12
N GLN A 10 2.18 -5.04 -15.62
CA GLN A 10 1.65 -6.30 -15.06
C GLN A 10 1.05 -6.11 -13.67
N GLN A 11 1.49 -5.09 -12.93
CA GLN A 11 1.02 -4.81 -11.57
C GLN A 11 0.84 -3.31 -11.37
N ILE A 12 -0.26 -2.92 -10.77
CA ILE A 12 -0.59 -1.55 -10.35
C ILE A 12 -0.79 -1.58 -8.84
N PHE A 13 -0.17 -0.64 -8.13
CA PHE A 13 -0.36 -0.47 -6.70
C PHE A 13 -1.15 0.81 -6.43
N ALA A 14 -2.22 0.72 -5.65
CA ALA A 14 -3.09 1.85 -5.35
C ALA A 14 -3.44 1.90 -3.85
N ALA A 15 -3.72 3.09 -3.32
CA ALA A 15 -4.18 3.23 -1.93
C ALA A 15 -5.61 2.68 -1.79
N GLY A 16 -5.80 1.77 -0.82
CA GLY A 16 -7.10 1.16 -0.49
C GLY A 16 -7.87 1.89 0.63
N ASP A 17 -7.32 2.98 1.17
CA ASP A 17 -7.95 3.79 2.21
C ASP A 17 -8.97 4.78 1.64
N PHE A 18 -10.14 4.29 1.26
CA PHE A 18 -11.19 5.08 0.61
C PHE A 18 -11.89 6.10 1.52
N ALA A 19 -11.69 6.01 2.84
CA ALA A 19 -12.23 6.94 3.83
C ALA A 19 -11.22 8.04 4.19
N ASP A 20 -10.28 8.37 3.29
CA ASP A 20 -9.34 9.45 3.54
C ASP A 20 -10.08 10.80 3.67
N PRO A 21 -9.63 11.72 4.55
CA PRO A 21 -10.37 12.96 4.85
C PRO A 21 -10.66 13.84 3.63
N ASN A 22 -9.81 13.76 2.60
CA ASN A 22 -9.92 14.57 1.38
C ASN A 22 -10.60 13.80 0.24
N GLY A 23 -10.96 12.52 0.42
CA GLY A 23 -11.51 11.62 -0.60
C GLY A 23 -10.59 11.37 -1.79
N THR A 24 -9.32 11.75 -1.70
CA THR A 24 -8.38 11.73 -2.83
C THR A 24 -8.02 10.30 -3.22
N HIS A 25 -7.90 9.38 -2.25
CA HIS A 25 -7.62 7.98 -2.55
C HIS A 25 -8.75 7.35 -3.34
N LEU A 26 -10.00 7.59 -2.94
CA LEU A 26 -11.17 7.07 -3.65
C LEU A 26 -11.26 7.62 -5.09
N VAL A 27 -11.02 8.92 -5.27
CA VAL A 27 -11.01 9.53 -6.61
C VAL A 27 -9.91 8.92 -7.49
N CYS A 28 -8.67 8.84 -7.01
CA CYS A 28 -7.57 8.23 -7.75
C CYS A 28 -7.83 6.76 -8.08
N PHE A 29 -8.36 6.01 -7.12
CA PHE A 29 -8.72 4.60 -7.31
C PHE A 29 -9.78 4.43 -8.41
N ASN A 30 -10.85 5.22 -8.37
CA ASN A 30 -11.90 5.19 -9.38
C ASN A 30 -11.39 5.56 -10.78
N ILE A 31 -10.42 6.49 -10.88
CA ILE A 31 -9.78 6.81 -12.16
C ILE A 31 -9.01 5.60 -12.71
N ILE A 32 -8.27 4.88 -11.87
CA ILE A 32 -7.54 3.66 -12.26
C ILE A 32 -8.53 2.59 -12.76
N ILE A 33 -9.59 2.31 -12.01
CA ILE A 33 -10.60 1.32 -12.39
C ILE A 33 -11.31 1.70 -13.69
N ALA A 34 -11.73 2.96 -13.83
CA ALA A 34 -12.38 3.43 -15.04
C ALA A 34 -11.45 3.33 -16.26
N ALA A 35 -10.15 3.56 -16.09
CA ALA A 35 -9.18 3.39 -17.15
C ALA A 35 -8.98 1.92 -17.53
N LEU A 36 -8.80 1.02 -16.55
CA LEU A 36 -8.66 -0.41 -16.79
C LEU A 36 -9.91 -1.01 -17.45
N ALA A 37 -11.10 -0.65 -16.98
CA ALA A 37 -12.37 -1.08 -17.57
C ALA A 37 -12.52 -0.67 -19.04
N ARG A 38 -12.00 0.51 -19.43
CA ARG A 38 -12.03 0.98 -20.83
C ARG A 38 -11.05 0.26 -21.74
N LEU A 39 -9.96 -0.28 -21.18
CA LEU A 39 -8.90 -0.98 -21.90
C LEU A 39 -9.12 -2.51 -21.93
N LYS A 40 -9.85 -3.04 -20.95
CA LYS A 40 -10.21 -4.46 -20.84
C LYS A 40 -10.91 -4.95 -22.11
N GLY A 41 -10.49 -6.09 -22.64
CA GLY A 41 -10.97 -6.64 -23.91
C GLY A 41 -10.50 -5.91 -25.18
N LYS A 42 -9.77 -4.78 -25.05
CA LYS A 42 -9.13 -4.09 -26.18
C LYS A 42 -7.63 -4.30 -26.22
N GLU A 43 -7.01 -4.46 -25.06
CA GLU A 43 -5.57 -4.65 -24.94
C GLU A 43 -5.26 -5.89 -24.10
N ALA A 44 -4.60 -6.88 -24.71
CA ALA A 44 -4.37 -8.19 -24.10
C ALA A 44 -3.57 -8.13 -22.79
N TRP A 45 -2.68 -7.15 -22.62
CA TRP A 45 -1.88 -7.02 -21.38
C TRP A 45 -2.75 -6.70 -20.16
N VAL A 46 -3.96 -6.15 -20.35
CA VAL A 46 -4.88 -5.83 -19.25
C VAL A 46 -5.41 -7.08 -18.58
N ASP A 47 -5.56 -8.18 -19.33
CA ASP A 47 -6.08 -9.45 -18.81
C ASP A 47 -5.11 -10.09 -17.80
N ASP A 48 -3.80 -9.82 -17.95
CA ASP A 48 -2.74 -10.26 -17.04
C ASP A 48 -2.33 -9.19 -16.01
N CYS A 49 -3.00 -8.03 -15.99
CA CYS A 49 -2.68 -6.93 -15.09
C CYS A 49 -3.34 -7.11 -13.72
N TRP A 50 -2.57 -7.02 -12.64
CA TRP A 50 -3.07 -7.10 -11.26
C TRP A 50 -3.12 -5.73 -10.61
N LEU A 51 -4.23 -5.44 -9.92
CA LEU A 51 -4.37 -4.25 -9.10
C LEU A 51 -4.27 -4.64 -7.62
N TRP A 52 -3.25 -4.14 -6.95
CA TRP A 52 -2.96 -4.37 -5.55
C TRP A 52 -3.26 -3.12 -4.74
N MET A 53 -4.10 -3.27 -3.73
CA MET A 53 -4.40 -2.22 -2.76
C MET A 53 -3.44 -2.31 -1.59
N TYR A 54 -2.84 -1.19 -1.20
CA TYR A 54 -2.08 -1.04 0.03
C TYR A 54 -2.77 -0.07 0.99
N ARG A 55 -2.41 -0.16 2.28
CA ARG A 55 -2.88 0.75 3.33
C ARG A 55 -1.82 1.75 3.76
N GLY A 56 -2.28 2.89 4.26
CA GLY A 56 -1.45 3.93 4.87
C GLY A 56 -0.89 3.53 6.23
N ALA A 57 -0.46 4.52 7.02
CA ALA A 57 0.20 4.28 8.30
C ALA A 57 -0.77 4.03 9.47
N TRP A 58 -2.09 4.14 9.26
CA TRP A 58 -3.07 4.16 10.35
C TRP A 58 -3.68 2.79 10.64
N HIS A 59 -4.15 2.09 9.61
CA HIS A 59 -4.81 0.80 9.76
C HIS A 59 -4.29 -0.14 8.68
N GLU A 60 -3.90 -1.35 9.08
CA GLU A 60 -3.56 -2.43 8.15
C GLU A 60 -4.79 -3.28 7.82
N PHE A 61 -4.71 -4.06 6.75
CA PHE A 61 -5.61 -5.19 6.54
C PHE A 61 -5.53 -6.21 7.69
N GLU A 62 -6.66 -6.85 8.01
CA GLU A 62 -6.62 -8.02 8.89
C GLU A 62 -5.85 -9.17 8.21
N THR A 63 -5.17 -10.00 9.00
CA THR A 63 -4.26 -11.04 8.46
C THR A 63 -4.94 -11.98 7.46
N TYR A 64 -6.22 -12.29 7.64
CA TYR A 64 -6.99 -13.16 6.74
C TYR A 64 -7.44 -12.46 5.43
N GLU A 65 -7.32 -11.14 5.33
CA GLU A 65 -7.64 -10.37 4.13
C GLU A 65 -6.43 -10.15 3.21
N ILE A 66 -5.22 -10.40 3.71
CA ILE A 66 -3.97 -10.17 2.99
C ILE A 66 -3.80 -11.26 1.94
N GLU A 67 -3.71 -10.87 0.67
CA GLU A 67 -3.56 -11.79 -0.46
C GLU A 67 -2.12 -11.81 -0.99
N MET A 68 -1.33 -10.79 -0.69
CA MET A 68 0.11 -10.76 -0.93
C MET A 68 0.80 -10.10 0.26
N ALA A 69 1.84 -10.78 0.77
CA ALA A 69 2.68 -10.27 1.84
C ALA A 69 4.14 -10.27 1.38
N VAL A 70 4.79 -9.11 1.43
CA VAL A 70 6.15 -8.91 0.92
C VAL A 70 7.08 -8.67 2.11
N PRO A 71 7.98 -9.60 2.43
CA PRO A 71 8.93 -9.43 3.52
C PRO A 71 9.95 -8.34 3.20
N LEU A 72 10.35 -7.59 4.22
CA LEU A 72 11.38 -6.57 4.14
C LEU A 72 12.56 -6.95 5.06
N SER A 73 13.77 -6.76 4.53
CA SER A 73 15.00 -6.81 5.31
C SER A 73 15.19 -5.53 6.16
N PRO A 74 16.06 -5.56 7.19
CA PRO A 74 16.40 -4.36 7.96
C PRO A 74 16.87 -3.18 7.11
N GLN A 75 17.60 -3.43 6.02
CA GLN A 75 18.06 -2.39 5.11
C GLN A 75 16.91 -1.75 4.32
N GLU A 76 15.92 -2.54 3.90
CA GLU A 76 14.73 -2.04 3.20
C GLU A 76 13.84 -1.22 4.12
N VAL A 77 13.71 -1.62 5.39
CA VAL A 77 13.01 -0.82 6.41
C VAL A 77 13.66 0.55 6.58
N ILE A 78 14.99 0.60 6.72
CA ILE A 78 15.73 1.86 6.80
C ILE A 78 15.53 2.70 5.53
N ARG A 79 15.57 2.08 4.34
CA ARG A 79 15.35 2.76 3.06
C ARG A 79 13.94 3.36 2.97
N LYS A 80 12.91 2.62 3.39
CA LYS A 80 11.52 3.08 3.45
C LYS A 80 11.38 4.26 4.41
N ARG A 81 11.91 4.16 5.62
CA ARG A 81 11.93 5.25 6.61
C ARG A 81 12.57 6.52 6.04
N ASN A 82 13.73 6.39 5.40
CA ASN A 82 14.41 7.52 4.79
C ASN A 82 13.62 8.12 3.61
N ALA A 83 12.87 7.31 2.85
CA ALA A 83 11.98 7.82 1.81
C ALA A 83 10.83 8.64 2.41
N ILE A 84 10.22 8.18 3.50
CA ILE A 84 9.19 8.93 4.24
C ILE A 84 9.75 10.26 4.75
N PHE A 85 10.95 10.26 5.32
CA PHE A 85 11.58 11.50 5.82
C PHE A 85 11.82 12.57 4.77
N LYS A 86 11.90 12.21 3.47
CA LYS A 86 12.03 13.20 2.39
C LYS A 86 10.75 14.02 2.19
N HIS A 87 9.61 13.55 2.70
CA HIS A 87 8.36 14.30 2.68
C HIS A 87 8.26 15.15 3.94
N GLN A 88 8.59 16.44 3.83
CA GLN A 88 8.59 17.36 4.97
C GLN A 88 7.24 17.41 5.70
N SER A 89 6.12 17.33 4.97
CA SER A 89 4.77 17.26 5.54
C SER A 89 4.47 15.97 6.34
N GLN A 90 5.32 14.95 6.24
CA GLN A 90 5.24 13.68 6.98
C GLN A 90 6.36 13.53 8.03
N LYS A 91 7.29 14.49 8.07
CA LYS A 91 8.40 14.54 9.03
C LYS A 91 7.98 15.18 10.34
N ASP A 92 7.12 16.19 10.30
CA ASP A 92 6.68 16.89 11.49
C ASP A 92 5.50 16.17 12.17
N ARG A 93 5.24 16.53 13.44
CA ARG A 93 4.06 16.03 14.17
C ARG A 93 2.83 16.17 13.29
N PRO A 94 1.95 15.14 13.22
CA PRO A 94 0.74 15.23 12.42
C PRO A 94 -0.02 16.49 12.81
N VAL A 95 -0.47 17.28 11.83
CA VAL A 95 -1.24 18.52 12.09
C VAL A 95 -2.53 18.20 12.86
N PHE A 96 -3.03 16.97 12.71
CA PHE A 96 -4.15 16.40 13.47
C PHE A 96 -3.76 15.00 13.98
N PRO A 97 -3.09 14.88 15.14
CA PRO A 97 -2.56 13.61 15.61
C PRO A 97 -3.64 12.64 16.10
N GLY A 98 -4.85 13.12 16.40
CA GLY A 98 -5.84 12.32 17.12
C GLY A 98 -5.26 11.87 18.47
N ASP A 99 -5.53 10.63 18.86
CA ASP A 99 -5.05 10.04 20.11
C ASP A 99 -3.64 9.39 20.00
N ASP A 100 -3.11 9.25 18.79
CA ASP A 100 -1.79 8.68 18.54
C ASP A 100 -0.77 9.82 18.33
N ALA A 101 0.22 9.96 19.20
CA ALA A 101 1.22 11.04 19.10
C ALA A 101 2.45 10.69 18.24
N ARG A 102 2.54 9.46 17.71
CA ARG A 102 3.71 8.99 16.95
C ARG A 102 3.84 9.71 15.63
N GLU A 103 5.09 9.88 15.18
CA GLU A 103 5.38 10.40 13.84
C GLU A 103 4.97 9.39 12.76
N PHE A 104 4.66 9.87 11.55
CA PHE A 104 4.14 9.03 10.47
C PHE A 104 5.06 7.85 10.14
N TRP A 105 6.39 8.08 10.13
CA TRP A 105 7.36 7.04 9.84
C TRP A 105 7.38 5.94 10.91
N VAL A 106 7.20 6.28 12.19
CA VAL A 106 7.16 5.31 13.30
C VAL A 106 5.96 4.41 13.10
N ARG A 107 4.79 4.98 12.81
CA ARG A 107 3.57 4.21 12.56
C ARG A 107 3.71 3.30 11.33
N ALA A 108 4.30 3.82 10.26
CA ALA A 108 4.52 3.05 9.04
C ALA A 108 5.52 1.90 9.23
N GLU A 109 6.52 2.06 10.11
CA GLU A 109 7.48 1.02 10.49
C GLU A 109 6.83 -0.01 11.42
N ASP A 110 6.21 0.43 12.51
CA ASP A 110 5.50 -0.42 13.49
C ASP A 110 4.41 -1.24 12.81
N ARG A 111 3.60 -0.66 11.91
CA ARG A 111 2.58 -1.39 11.15
C ARG A 111 3.19 -2.60 10.44
N THR A 112 4.25 -2.39 9.67
CA THR A 112 4.86 -3.46 8.89
C THR A 112 5.56 -4.49 9.78
N ARG A 113 6.13 -4.06 10.92
CA ARG A 113 6.70 -4.94 11.94
C ARG A 113 5.63 -5.83 12.56
N ASP A 114 4.50 -5.24 12.93
CA ASP A 114 3.37 -5.97 13.53
C ASP A 114 2.79 -7.01 12.56
N THR A 115 2.70 -6.69 11.26
CA THR A 115 2.31 -7.66 10.22
C THR A 115 3.28 -8.86 10.18
N ALA A 116 4.59 -8.61 10.19
CA ALA A 116 5.59 -9.68 10.22
C ALA A 116 5.48 -10.54 11.48
N GLN A 117 5.32 -9.91 12.66
CA GLN A 117 5.14 -10.63 13.92
C GLN A 117 3.84 -11.45 13.96
N ARG A 118 2.75 -10.96 13.34
CA ARG A 118 1.51 -11.74 13.21
C ARG A 118 1.74 -13.00 12.38
N TYR A 119 2.51 -12.90 11.29
CA TYR A 119 2.83 -14.03 10.42
C TYR A 119 3.78 -15.03 11.10
N ASP A 120 4.79 -14.54 11.81
CA ASP A 120 5.70 -15.35 12.64
C ASP A 120 4.92 -16.15 13.71
N ARG A 121 3.97 -15.51 14.41
CA ARG A 121 3.09 -16.19 15.38
C ARG A 121 2.19 -17.26 14.76
N LEU A 122 1.95 -17.22 13.45
CA LEU A 122 1.24 -18.27 12.70
C LEU A 122 2.18 -19.41 12.26
N GLY A 123 3.48 -19.31 12.55
CA GLY A 123 4.51 -20.30 12.21
C GLY A 123 5.21 -20.06 10.87
N LEU A 124 5.07 -18.87 10.28
CA LEU A 124 5.81 -18.48 9.07
C LEU A 124 7.20 -17.97 9.43
N ALA A 125 8.06 -17.78 8.41
CA ALA A 125 9.41 -17.29 8.62
C ALA A 125 9.43 -15.88 9.24
N GLU A 126 10.37 -15.66 10.14
CA GLU A 126 10.60 -14.38 10.80
C GLU A 126 11.24 -13.37 9.82
N TYR A 127 10.70 -12.15 9.81
CA TYR A 127 11.20 -11.03 9.03
C TYR A 127 11.12 -9.75 9.86
N GLU A 128 12.00 -8.78 9.56
CA GLU A 128 12.03 -7.49 10.25
C GLU A 128 10.69 -6.75 10.12
N ALA A 129 10.10 -6.78 8.92
CA ALA A 129 8.86 -6.13 8.59
C ALA A 129 8.22 -6.78 7.34
N MET A 130 6.93 -6.55 7.11
CA MET A 130 6.20 -7.11 5.99
C MET A 130 5.15 -6.11 5.48
N GLU A 131 5.16 -5.85 4.17
CA GLU A 131 4.09 -5.08 3.52
C GLU A 131 2.95 -5.99 3.09
N ALA A 132 1.73 -5.50 3.26
CA ALA A 132 0.53 -6.25 2.96
C ALA A 132 -0.22 -5.61 1.79
N PHE A 133 -0.75 -6.47 0.92
CA PHE A 133 -1.56 -6.06 -0.20
C PHE A 133 -2.80 -6.94 -0.33
N LYS A 134 -3.90 -6.31 -0.72
CA LYS A 134 -5.17 -6.97 -1.06
C LYS A 134 -5.46 -6.75 -2.54
N ARG A 135 -5.79 -7.81 -3.27
CA ARG A 135 -6.10 -7.71 -4.69
C ARG A 135 -7.46 -7.05 -4.88
N TYR A 136 -7.53 -6.17 -5.86
CA TYR A 136 -8.81 -5.73 -6.42
C TYR A 136 -9.06 -6.44 -7.73
N ILE A 137 -10.22 -7.08 -7.84
CA ILE A 137 -10.66 -7.75 -9.06
C ILE A 137 -11.54 -6.78 -9.86
N PHE A 138 -11.09 -6.43 -11.06
CA PHE A 138 -11.76 -5.53 -12.00
C PHE A 138 -12.04 -6.25 -13.33
#